data_AF-A0A6G3XLX8-F1
#
_entry.id   AF-A0A6G3XLX8-F1
#
_cell.length_a   1.000
_cell.length_b   1.000
_cell.length_c   1.000
_cell.angle_alpha   90.00
_cell.angle_beta   90.00
_cell.angle_gamma   90.00
#
_symmetry.space_group_name_H-M   'P 1'
#
loop_
_entity.id
_entity.type
_entity.pdbx_description
1 polymer ?
#
loop_
_entity_poly.entity_id
_entity_poly.type
_entity_poly.pdbx_seq_one_letter_code
_entity_poly.pdbx_strand_id
1 'polypeptide(L)' 'FDHIKRHYYQVHTGINPTGIVPVGPDLSGWTAPHHREQLGGRPFGDGTPPGPVPPGERVTPVAAA' A
#
# COMPACT_ATOMS: atom_id res chain seq x y z
N PHE A 1 -2.70 -2.30 2.71
CA PHE A 1 -3.97 -1.89 2.07
C PHE A 1 -5.22 -2.30 2.85
N ASP A 2 -5.20 -3.39 3.64
CA ASP A 2 -6.38 -3.86 4.38
C ASP A 2 -7.06 -2.77 5.25
N HIS A 3 -6.32 -2.14 6.17
CA HIS A 3 -6.88 -1.12 7.07
C HIS A 3 -7.52 0.06 6.33
N ILE A 4 -6.93 0.46 5.18
CA ILE A 4 -7.51 1.51 4.32
C ILE A 4 -8.90 1.06 3.86
N LYS A 5 -9.01 -0.13 3.25
CA LYS A 5 -10.28 -0.65 2.75
C LYS A 5 -11.30 -0.78 3.88
N ARG A 6 -10.92 -1.38 5.00
CA ARG A 6 -11.85 -1.58 6.14
C ARG A 6 -12.38 -0.27 6.68
N HIS A 7 -11.51 0.73 6.87
CA HIS A 7 -11.95 2.05 7.32
C HIS A 7 -12.99 2.63 6.36
N TYR A 8 -12.67 2.70 5.07
CA TYR A 8 -13.57 3.34 4.11
C TYR A 8 -14.88 2.57 3.89
N TYR A 9 -14.85 1.25 3.81
CA TYR A 9 -16.03 0.45 3.50
C TYR A 9 -16.91 0.14 4.72
N GLN A 10 -16.37 0.17 5.94
CA GLN A 10 -17.13 -0.15 7.16
C GLN A 10 -17.57 1.09 7.95
N VAL A 11 -16.77 2.17 7.96
CA VAL A 11 -17.11 3.38 8.74
C VAL A 11 -18.11 4.27 7.99
N HIS A 12 -18.01 4.38 6.66
CA HIS A 12 -18.92 5.23 5.86
C HIS A 12 -20.26 4.56 5.57
N THR A 13 -21.04 4.26 6.61
CA THR A 13 -22.34 3.57 6.50
C THR A 13 -23.39 4.36 5.72
N GLY A 14 -23.30 5.70 5.69
CA GLY A 14 -24.15 6.55 4.85
C GLY A 14 -23.91 6.37 3.35
N ILE A 15 -22.76 5.81 2.95
CA ILE A 15 -22.39 5.56 1.55
C ILE A 15 -22.47 4.06 1.26
N ASN A 16 -21.89 3.23 2.13
CA ASN A 16 -21.94 1.77 2.05
C ASN A 16 -22.70 1.18 3.24
N PRO A 17 -24.05 1.20 3.21
CA PRO A 17 -24.86 0.68 4.32
C PRO A 17 -24.68 -0.84 4.52
N THR A 18 -24.18 -1.56 3.51
CA THR A 18 -23.92 -3.01 3.61
C THR A 18 -22.66 -3.34 4.42
N GLY A 19 -21.73 -2.40 4.58
CA GLY A 19 -20.44 -2.63 5.22
C GLY A 19 -19.52 -3.61 4.48
N ILE A 20 -19.89 -4.07 3.28
CA ILE A 20 -19.10 -5.04 2.51
C ILE A 20 -17.78 -4.40 2.07
N VAL A 21 -16.68 -5.10 2.35
CA VAL A 21 -15.34 -4.75 1.88
C VAL A 21 -15.06 -5.58 0.62
N PRO A 22 -14.85 -4.98 -0.56
CA PRO A 22 -14.52 -5.73 -1.77
C PRO A 22 -13.23 -6.54 -1.60
N VAL A 23 -13.12 -7.70 -2.24
CA VAL A 23 -11.88 -8.50 -2.22
C VAL A 23 -10.77 -7.82 -3.04
N GLY A 24 -11.10 -7.32 -4.23
CA GLY A 24 -10.16 -6.62 -5.10
C GLY A 24 -9.76 -5.21 -4.60
N PRO A 25 -8.96 -4.46 -5.40
CA PRO A 25 -8.32 -4.90 -6.63
C PRO A 25 -7.19 -5.91 -6.37
N ASP A 26 -6.72 -6.59 -7.42
CA ASP A 26 -5.42 -7.24 -7.36
C ASP A 26 -4.32 -6.18 -7.17
N LEU A 27 -3.40 -6.44 -6.24
CA LEU A 27 -2.33 -5.53 -5.85
C LEU A 27 -0.97 -5.90 -6.49
N SER A 28 -0.90 -7.01 -7.23
CA SER A 28 0.34 -7.49 -7.86
C SER A 28 1.03 -6.43 -8.74
N GLY A 29 0.26 -5.52 -9.35
CA GLY A 29 0.77 -4.43 -10.18
C GLY A 29 1.64 -3.40 -9.44
N TRP A 30 1.56 -3.30 -8.10
CA TRP A 30 2.37 -2.34 -7.34
C TRP A 30 3.87 -2.61 -7.42
N THR A 31 4.27 -3.87 -7.62
CA THR A 31 5.68 -4.27 -7.72
C THR A 31 6.13 -4.53 -9.16
N ALA A 32 5.28 -4.23 -10.15
CA ALA A 32 5.67 -4.32 -11.54
C ALA A 32 6.75 -3.26 -11.87
N PRO A 33 7.68 -3.54 -12.81
CA PRO A 33 8.68 -2.57 -13.23
C PRO A 33 8.05 -1.25 -13.69
N HIS A 34 8.49 -0.13 -13.11
CA HIS A 34 7.93 1.19 -13.41
C HIS A 34 8.76 2.00 -14.43
N HIS A 35 9.96 1.55 -14.80
CA HIS A 35 10.82 2.13 -15.84
C HIS A 35 11.16 3.63 -15.70
N ARG A 36 11.11 4.18 -14.49
CA ARG A 36 11.31 5.62 -14.26
C ARG A 36 12.78 6.00 -14.14
N GLU A 37 13.63 5.01 -13.92
CA GLU A 37 15.09 5.13 -13.95
C GLU A 37 15.62 5.63 -15.31
N GLN A 38 14.88 5.37 -16.39
CA GLN A 38 15.23 5.81 -17.75
C GLN A 38 15.22 7.33 -17.89
N LEU A 39 14.49 8.04 -17.02
CA LEU A 39 14.44 9.49 -16.98
C LEU A 39 15.62 10.09 -16.19
N GLY A 40 16.51 9.25 -15.64
CA GLY A 40 17.62 9.66 -14.79
C GLY A 40 17.17 10.05 -13.38
N GLY A 41 17.95 10.92 -12.73
CA GLY A 41 17.67 11.43 -11.39
C GLY A 41 18.40 10.70 -10.25
N ARG A 42 18.36 11.30 -9.07
CA ARG A 42 19.03 10.82 -7.85
C ARG A 42 18.05 10.92 -6.68
N PRO A 43 17.25 9.87 -6.37
CA PRO A 43 16.20 9.94 -5.35
C PRO A 43 16.69 10.42 -3.98
N PHE A 44 17.97 10.18 -3.67
CA PHE A 44 18.61 10.60 -2.42
C PHE A 44 19.76 11.59 -2.62
N GLY A 45 19.99 12.11 -3.83
CA GLY A 45 21.11 13.02 -4.12
C GLY A 45 22.46 12.40 -3.74
N ASP A 46 23.24 13.13 -2.93
CA ASP A 46 24.52 12.68 -2.34
C ASP A 46 24.34 11.87 -1.03
N GLY A 47 23.10 11.71 -0.56
CA GLY A 47 22.75 10.92 0.63
C GLY A 47 22.43 9.46 0.34
N THR A 48 21.89 8.77 1.35
CA THR A 48 21.51 7.35 1.27
C THR A 48 20.04 7.12 1.63
N PRO A 49 19.39 6.05 1.11
CA PRO A 49 18.07 5.65 1.56
C PRO A 49 18.06 5.35 3.06
N PRO A 50 16.91 5.53 3.74
CA PRO A 50 16.78 5.08 5.13
C PRO A 50 16.98 3.56 5.24
N GLY A 51 17.40 3.13 6.42
CA GLY A 51 17.46 1.71 6.75
C GLY A 51 16.08 1.05 6.85
N PRO A 52 16.04 -0.26 7.17
CA PRO A 52 14.78 -1.00 7.30
C PRO A 52 13.86 -0.44 8.40
N VAL A 53 12.56 -0.57 8.20
CA VAL A 53 11.54 -0.17 9.18
C VAL A 53 11.69 -0.95 10.50
N PRO A 54 11.63 -0.28 11.67
CA PRO A 54 11.67 -0.93 12.99
C PRO A 54 10.61 -2.03 13.11
N PRO A 55 10.89 -3.14 13.81
CA PRO A 55 9.97 -4.29 13.85
C PRO A 55 8.53 -3.97 14.27
N GLY A 56 8.33 -3.06 15.23
CA GLY A 56 6.99 -2.67 15.72
C GLY A 56 6.22 -1.72 14.81
N GLU A 57 6.86 -1.18 13.78
CA GLU A 57 6.26 -0.24 12.82
C GLU A 57 6.07 -0.88 11.44
N ARG A 58 6.49 -2.14 11.26
CA ARG A 58 6.31 -2.85 10.01
C ARG A 58 4.82 -3.05 9.74
N VAL A 59 4.44 -2.89 8.48
CA VAL A 59 3.09 -3.21 8.02
C VAL A 59 2.87 -4.71 8.18
N THR A 60 1.80 -5.10 8.87
CA THR A 60 1.42 -6.50 9.02
C THR A 60 1.15 -7.12 7.63
N PRO A 61 1.81 -8.23 7.27
CA PRO A 61 1.48 -8.96 6.05
C PRO A 61 0.02 -9.44 6.13
N VAL A 62 -0.76 -9.17 5.10
CA VAL A 62 -2.09 -9.77 4.98
C VAL A 62 -1.89 -11.21 4.50
N ALA A 63 -2.53 -12.18 5.15
CA ALA A 63 -2.56 -13.56 4.63
C ALA A 63 -3.11 -13.53 3.20
N ALA A 64 -2.48 -14.25 2.27
CA ALA A 64 -3.04 -14.45 0.94
C ALA A 64 -4.41 -15.12 1.11
N ALA A 65 -5.45 -14.51 0.55
CA ALA A 65 -6.79 -15.08 0.48
C ALA A 65 -6.85 -16.17 -0.58
#